data_AF-A0A953WJ32-F1
#
_entry.id   AF-A0A953WJ32-F1
#
_cell.length_a   1.000
_cell.length_b   1.000
_cell.length_c   1.000
_cell.angle_alpha   90.00
_cell.angle_beta   90.00
_cell.angle_gamma   90.00
#
_symmetry.space_group_name_H-M   'P 1'
#
loop_
_entity.id
_entity.type
_entity.pdbx_description
1 polymer ?
#
loop_
_entity_poly.entity_id
_entity_poly.type
_entity_poly.pdbx_seq_one_letter_code
_entity_poly.pdbx_strand_id
1 'polypeptide(L)' 'MKKYALAAFLLVTANALGGCVLGAAAGAGYMAHDEATENDGKFDPLEKVRGKDDGKN' A
#
# COMPACT_ATOMS: atom_id res chain seq x y z
N MET A 1 -15.53 23.03 -26.05
CA MET A 1 -16.25 22.45 -24.88
C MET A 1 -15.92 20.98 -24.64
N LYS A 2 -16.04 20.06 -25.63
CA LYS A 2 -15.74 18.62 -25.46
C LYS A 2 -14.34 18.28 -24.91
N LYS A 3 -13.31 19.07 -25.26
CA LYS A 3 -11.91 18.85 -24.81
C LYS A 3 -11.72 19.07 -23.31
N TYR A 4 -12.48 20.00 -22.73
CA TYR A 4 -12.41 20.31 -21.29
C TYR A 4 -13.24 19.34 -20.45
N ALA A 5 -14.28 18.74 -21.03
CA ALA A 5 -15.06 17.69 -20.38
C ALA A 5 -14.23 16.41 -20.16
N LEU A 6 -13.38 16.06 -21.12
CA LEU A 6 -12.45 14.92 -20.99
C LEU A 6 -11.41 15.17 -19.88
N ALA A 7 -10.84 16.38 -19.83
CA ALA A 7 -9.87 16.76 -18.81
C ALA A 7 -10.48 16.78 -17.40
N ALA A 8 -11.70 17.28 -17.25
CA ALA A 8 -12.42 17.27 -15.99
C ALA A 8 -12.75 15.84 -15.52
N PHE A 9 -13.14 14.96 -16.45
CA PHE A 9 -13.40 13.56 -16.14
C PHE A 9 -12.13 12.83 -15.67
N LEU A 10 -11.00 13.05 -16.35
CA LEU A 10 -9.69 12.48 -15.98
C LEU A 10 -9.21 12.96 -14.60
N LEU A 11 -9.44 14.23 -14.26
CA LEU A 11 -9.09 14.76 -12.94
C LEU A 11 -9.89 14.09 -11.82
N VAL A 12 -11.19 13.85 -12.02
CA VAL A 12 -12.03 13.20 -11.01
C VAL A 12 -11.65 11.73 -10.83
N THR A 13 -11.39 11.00 -11.93
CA THR A 13 -11.00 9.58 -11.85
C THR A 13 -9.58 9.39 -11.32
N ALA A 14 -8.67 10.33 -11.58
CA ALA A 14 -7.31 10.30 -11.05
C ALA A 14 -7.28 10.45 -9.51
N ASN A 15 -8.17 11.23 -8.92
CA ASN A 15 -8.27 11.33 -7.46
C ASN A 15 -8.82 10.04 -6.83
N ALA A 16 -9.84 9.44 -7.46
CA ALA A 16 -10.43 8.18 -7.00
C ALA A 16 -9.42 7.01 -7.07
N LEU A 17 -8.65 6.93 -8.16
CA LEU A 17 -7.62 5.90 -8.33
C LEU A 17 -6.36 6.20 -7.53
N GLY A 18 -6.00 7.48 -7.38
CA GLY A 18 -4.83 7.93 -6.63
C GLY A 18 -4.87 7.51 -5.17
N GLY A 19 -6.04 7.54 -4.52
CA GLY A 19 -6.21 7.06 -3.15
C GLY A 19 -5.94 5.55 -3.00
N CYS A 20 -6.43 4.74 -3.94
CA CYS A 20 -6.19 3.29 -3.94
C CYS A 20 -4.71 2.96 -4.18
N VAL A 21 -4.06 3.66 -5.12
CA VAL A 21 -2.63 3.48 -5.41
C VAL A 21 -1.78 3.91 -4.22
N LEU A 22 -2.11 5.03 -3.58
CA LEU A 22 -1.40 5.51 -2.40
C LEU A 22 -1.56 4.54 -1.22
N GLY A 23 -2.78 4.02 -1.00
CA GLY A 23 -3.05 3.02 0.05
C GLY A 23 -2.34 1.69 -0.20
N ALA A 24 -2.33 1.21 -1.44
CA ALA A 24 -1.60 0.01 -1.82
C ALA A 24 -0.08 0.19 -1.66
N ALA A 25 0.46 1.34 -2.07
CA ALA A 25 1.89 1.65 -1.91
C ALA A 25 2.28 1.79 -0.44
N ALA A 26 1.44 2.42 0.40
CA ALA A 26 1.67 2.52 1.84
C ALA A 26 1.64 1.15 2.52
N GLY A 27 0.67 0.31 2.18
CA GLY A 27 0.58 -1.07 2.68
C GLY A 27 1.79 -1.91 2.27
N ALA A 28 2.15 -1.88 0.98
CA ALA A 28 3.31 -2.61 0.47
C ALA A 28 4.62 -2.11 1.08
N GLY A 29 4.79 -0.79 1.25
CA GLY A 29 5.96 -0.19 1.88
C GLY A 29 6.08 -0.54 3.37
N TYR A 30 4.95 -0.57 4.09
CA TYR A 30 4.92 -1.02 5.49
C TYR A 30 5.38 -2.47 5.62
N MET A 31 4.82 -3.38 4.81
CA MET A 31 5.21 -4.80 4.80
C MET A 31 6.69 -4.96 4.43
N ALA A 32 7.16 -4.31 3.36
CA ALA A 32 8.56 -4.41 2.96
C ALA A 32 9.54 -3.87 4.02
N HIS A 33 9.13 -2.86 4.78
CA HIS A 33 9.94 -2.33 5.88
C HIS A 33 9.99 -3.27 7.09
N ASP A 34 8.84 -3.85 7.46
CA ASP A 34 8.75 -4.84 8.55
C ASP A 34 9.70 -6.01 8.30
N GLU A 35 9.60 -6.58 7.11
CA GLU A 35 10.35 -7.74 6.64
C GLU A 35 11.86 -7.47 6.54
N ALA A 36 12.24 -6.29 6.06
CA ALA A 36 13.65 -5.89 5.99
C ALA A 36 14.28 -5.76 7.40
N THR A 37 13.45 -5.55 8.43
CA THR A 37 13.91 -5.34 9.81
C THR A 37 13.89 -6.65 10.60
N GLU A 38 12.92 -7.53 10.34
CA GLU A 38 12.74 -8.80 11.06
C GLU A 38 13.80 -9.87 10.73
N ASN A 39 14.35 -9.89 9.51
CA ASN A 39 15.51 -10.74 9.13
C ASN A 39 15.40 -12.24 9.50
N ASP A 40 14.20 -12.75 9.71
CA ASP A 40 13.94 -14.14 10.07
C ASP A 40 13.79 -15.06 8.82
N GLY A 41 13.73 -14.44 7.63
CA GLY A 41 13.60 -15.10 6.33
C GLY A 41 12.18 -15.50 5.96
N LYS A 42 11.15 -15.02 6.67
CA LYS A 42 9.74 -15.38 6.45
C LYS A 42 8.91 -14.13 6.21
N PHE A 43 8.19 -14.14 5.08
CA PHE A 43 7.26 -13.07 4.75
C PHE A 43 5.92 -13.26 5.46
N ASP A 44 5.77 -12.68 6.66
CA ASP A 44 4.55 -12.70 7.49
C ASP A 44 4.13 -11.28 7.92
N PRO A 45 3.55 -10.48 7.01
CA PRO A 45 3.17 -9.09 7.26
C PRO A 45 2.06 -8.90 8.30
N LEU A 46 1.52 -9.99 8.86
CA LEU A 46 0.52 -9.97 9.91
C LEU A 46 1.09 -10.46 11.26
N GLU A 47 2.40 -10.71 11.36
CA GLU A 47 3.04 -11.23 12.57
C GLU A 47 2.82 -10.31 13.78
N LYS A 48 3.07 -9.01 13.61
CA LYS A 48 2.82 -7.97 14.62
C LYS A 48 1.35 -7.80 14.98
N VAL A 49 0.45 -7.94 14.00
CA VAL A 49 -1.00 -7.87 14.23
C VAL A 49 -1.49 -9.07 15.05
N ARG A 50 -0.85 -10.22 14.87
CA ARG A 50 -1.12 -11.45 15.62
C ARG A 50 -0.42 -11.51 16.98
N GLY A 51 0.39 -10.50 17.32
CA GLY A 51 1.11 -10.43 18.60
C GLY A 51 2.24 -11.45 18.72
N LYS A 52 2.84 -11.85 17.60
CA LYS A 52 4.08 -12.61 17.57
C LYS A 52 5.24 -11.63 17.38
N ASP A 53 6.30 -11.79 18.16
CA ASP A 53 7.48 -10.93 18.08
C ASP A 53 8.49 -11.51 17.08
N ASP A 54 8.92 -10.68 16.13
CA ASP A 54 10.16 -10.76 15.33
C ASP A 54 10.69 -12.19 15.09
N GLY A 55 9.94 -12.99 14.32
CA GLY A 55 10.39 -14.30 13.83
C GLY A 55 10.01 -15.50 14.70
N LYS A 56 8.90 -15.38 15.46
CA LYS A 56 8.30 -16.49 16.25
C LYS A 56 7.06 -17.09 15.59
N ASN A 57 6.86 -16.79 14.30
CA ASN A 57 5.83 -17.36 13.42
C ASN A 57 5.65 -18.87 13.53
#